data_AF-A0A7V3VV01-F1
#
_entry.id   AF-A0A7V3VV01-F1
#
_cell.length_a   1.000
_cell.length_b   1.000
_cell.length_c   1.000
_cell.angle_alpha   90.00
_cell.angle_beta   90.00
_cell.angle_gamma   90.00
#
_symmetry.space_group_name_H-M   'P 1'
#
loop_
_entity.id
_entity.type
_entity.pdbx_description
1 polymer ?
#
loop_
_entity_poly.entity_id
_entity_poly.type
_entity_poly.pdbx_seq_one_letter_code
_entity_poly.pdbx_strand_id
1 'polypeptide(L)'
;TFKRAIKLINSRISILGKGVRFDSEDKIPPPAEVTFHEKIGAHDISVVHLLTAQNFVDWVKDYLKSLGFDREVISDAHRDLIESYIAKNFAWFVFDIVTTGKEEKTLEPIQYRFKTNKLFYPLKIASLGSGNTTVELLILTPRLLSRFSGIPINRIILAHEPIIITRDDLKTIDEDMFDLLKEFNEMKLRIWKIEGRLNSFDNDIIAD
;
A
#
# COMPACT_ATOMS: atom_id res chain seq x y z
N THR A 1 -6.26 -23.38 -7.23
CA THR A 1 -6.77 -23.42 -5.84
C THR A 1 -7.03 -22.01 -5.31
N PHE A 2 -6.08 -21.08 -5.41
CA PHE A 2 -6.23 -19.65 -5.05
C PHE A 2 -7.43 -18.91 -5.68
N LYS A 3 -7.57 -18.93 -7.02
CA LYS A 3 -8.70 -18.27 -7.72
C LYS A 3 -10.08 -18.74 -7.22
N ARG A 4 -10.19 -19.99 -6.75
CA ARG A 4 -11.44 -20.53 -6.19
C ARG A 4 -11.72 -19.97 -4.79
N ALA A 5 -10.68 -19.81 -3.96
CA ALA A 5 -10.79 -19.16 -2.65
C ALA A 5 -11.20 -17.69 -2.79
N ILE A 6 -10.55 -16.93 -3.67
CA ILE A 6 -10.92 -15.52 -3.94
C ILE A 6 -12.37 -15.41 -4.44
N LYS A 7 -12.77 -16.29 -5.39
CA LYS A 7 -14.16 -16.33 -5.86
C LYS A 7 -15.15 -16.62 -4.73
N LEU A 8 -14.80 -17.54 -3.82
CA LEU A 8 -15.64 -17.85 -2.65
C LEU A 8 -15.73 -16.66 -1.70
N ILE A 9 -14.60 -16.01 -1.39
CA ILE A 9 -14.54 -14.80 -0.54
C ILE A 9 -15.46 -13.72 -1.11
N ASN A 10 -15.26 -13.34 -2.37
CA ASN A 10 -16.08 -12.32 -3.03
C ASN A 10 -17.57 -12.70 -3.07
N SER A 11 -17.89 -13.99 -3.26
CA SER A 11 -19.29 -14.45 -3.23
C SER A 11 -19.94 -14.30 -1.85
N ARG A 12 -19.22 -14.57 -0.76
CA ARG A 12 -19.76 -14.44 0.61
C ARG A 12 -19.94 -12.98 1.01
N ILE A 13 -18.98 -12.11 0.67
CA ILE A 13 -19.09 -10.67 0.92
C ILE A 13 -20.30 -10.09 0.20
N SER A 14 -20.57 -10.53 -1.04
CA SER A 14 -21.74 -10.10 -1.81
C SER A 14 -23.09 -10.46 -1.16
N ILE A 15 -23.11 -11.49 -0.29
CA ILE A 15 -24.31 -11.92 0.43
C ILE A 15 -24.50 -11.12 1.70
N LEU A 16 -23.42 -10.78 2.41
CA LEU A 16 -23.46 -9.96 3.63
C LEU A 16 -24.01 -8.55 3.35
N GLY A 17 -23.67 -7.96 2.20
CA GLY A 17 -24.22 -6.66 1.77
C GLY A 17 -25.72 -6.65 1.48
N LYS A 18 -26.40 -7.82 1.41
CA LYS A 18 -27.86 -7.93 1.19
C LYS A 18 -28.71 -7.80 2.45
N GLY A 19 -28.10 -7.55 3.61
CA GLY A 19 -28.80 -7.39 4.89
C GLY A 19 -29.70 -6.14 4.98
N VAL A 20 -29.64 -5.24 3.99
CA VAL A 20 -30.56 -4.10 3.86
C VAL A 20 -31.60 -4.48 2.80
N ARG A 21 -32.84 -4.76 3.24
CA ARG A 21 -33.99 -5.00 2.34
C ARG A 21 -34.28 -3.73 1.55
N PHE A 22 -33.77 -3.65 0.34
CA PHE A 22 -34.38 -2.88 -0.75
C PHE A 22 -35.00 -3.89 -1.72
N ASP A 23 -36.33 -4.02 -1.65
CA ASP A 23 -37.11 -4.70 -2.67
C ASP A 23 -37.07 -3.84 -3.95
N SER A 24 -36.07 -4.07 -4.79
CA SER A 24 -36.05 -3.62 -6.18
C SER A 24 -34.98 -4.39 -6.96
N GLU A 25 -35.32 -4.81 -8.19
CA GLU A 25 -34.56 -5.67 -9.10
C GLU A 25 -33.20 -5.15 -9.58
N ASP A 26 -32.70 -4.02 -9.07
CA ASP A 26 -31.38 -3.52 -9.39
C ASP A 26 -30.35 -4.06 -8.38
N LYS A 27 -29.64 -5.13 -8.77
CA LYS A 27 -28.47 -5.60 -8.05
C LYS A 27 -27.41 -4.50 -8.05
N ILE A 28 -27.33 -3.71 -6.98
CA ILE A 28 -26.21 -2.80 -6.76
C ILE A 28 -24.94 -3.65 -6.72
N PRO A 29 -23.98 -3.46 -7.66
CA PRO A 29 -22.72 -4.19 -7.65
C PRO A 29 -21.96 -3.89 -6.35
N PRO A 30 -21.17 -4.84 -5.82
CA PRO A 30 -20.42 -4.61 -4.59
C PRO A 30 -19.47 -3.41 -4.77
N PRO A 31 -19.25 -2.60 -3.71
CA PRO A 31 -18.32 -1.46 -3.77
C PRO A 31 -16.89 -1.82 -4.16
N ALA A 32 -16.48 -3.05 -3.90
CA ALA A 32 -15.14 -3.52 -4.19
C ALA A 32 -15.09 -5.05 -4.33
N GLU A 33 -13.94 -5.53 -4.80
CA GLU A 33 -13.60 -6.94 -4.84
C GLU A 33 -12.22 -7.20 -4.22
N VAL A 34 -12.09 -8.32 -3.50
CA VAL A 34 -10.78 -8.82 -3.07
C VAL A 34 -10.13 -9.52 -4.26
N THR A 35 -8.93 -9.13 -4.62
CA THR A 35 -8.18 -9.74 -5.74
C THR A 35 -7.06 -10.65 -5.24
N PHE A 36 -6.56 -10.38 -4.04
CA PHE A 36 -5.54 -11.18 -3.38
C PHE A 36 -5.73 -11.18 -1.86
N HIS A 37 -5.44 -12.31 -1.23
CA HIS A 37 -5.40 -12.44 0.22
C HIS A 37 -4.35 -13.50 0.57
N GLU A 38 -3.40 -13.17 1.43
CA GLU A 38 -2.36 -14.08 1.90
C GLU A 38 -1.86 -13.69 3.29
N LYS A 39 -1.54 -14.70 4.10
CA LYS A 39 -0.88 -14.51 5.40
C LYS A 39 0.60 -14.82 5.27
N ILE A 40 1.44 -13.81 5.47
CA ILE A 40 2.91 -13.89 5.35
C ILE A 40 3.51 -13.52 6.71
N GLY A 41 3.95 -14.52 7.47
CA GLY A 41 4.45 -14.30 8.84
C GLY A 41 3.39 -13.65 9.73
N ALA A 42 3.69 -12.45 10.25
CA ALA A 42 2.79 -11.67 11.12
C ALA A 42 1.75 -10.84 10.34
N HIS A 43 1.86 -10.76 9.02
CA HIS A 43 1.04 -9.96 8.14
C HIS A 43 -0.13 -10.77 7.59
N ASP A 44 -1.34 -10.25 7.71
CA ASP A 44 -2.55 -10.74 7.04
C ASP A 44 -2.96 -9.71 5.98
N ILE A 45 -2.56 -9.97 4.73
CA ILE A 45 -2.55 -8.99 3.64
C ILE A 45 -3.71 -9.28 2.69
N SER A 46 -4.52 -8.26 2.44
CA SER A 46 -5.58 -8.30 1.45
C SER A 46 -5.41 -7.16 0.44
N VAL A 47 -5.42 -7.48 -0.85
CA VAL A 47 -5.46 -6.50 -1.94
C VAL A 47 -6.88 -6.37 -2.44
N VAL A 48 -7.38 -5.14 -2.45
CA VAL A 48 -8.76 -4.80 -2.76
C VAL A 48 -8.79 -3.83 -3.93
N HIS A 49 -9.63 -4.13 -4.92
CA HIS A 49 -9.93 -3.27 -6.04
C HIS A 49 -11.25 -2.55 -5.79
N LEU A 50 -11.19 -1.22 -5.71
CA LEU A 50 -12.33 -0.34 -5.58
C LEU A 50 -13.11 -0.27 -6.91
N LEU A 51 -14.39 -0.60 -6.87
CA LEU A 51 -15.30 -0.51 -8.02
C LEU A 51 -16.19 0.73 -7.94
N THR A 52 -16.61 1.11 -6.73
CA THR A 52 -17.31 2.37 -6.46
C THR A 52 -16.97 2.90 -5.08
N ALA A 53 -16.78 4.22 -4.97
CA ALA A 53 -16.52 4.91 -3.70
C ALA A 53 -17.70 4.78 -2.71
N GLN A 54 -18.92 4.63 -3.23
CA GLN A 54 -20.12 4.57 -2.41
C GLN A 54 -20.07 3.34 -1.48
N ASN A 55 -20.19 3.58 -0.17
CA ASN A 55 -20.19 2.55 0.88
C ASN A 55 -18.91 1.68 0.92
N PHE A 56 -17.79 2.13 0.33
CA PHE A 56 -16.56 1.33 0.31
C PHE A 56 -16.00 1.06 1.70
N VAL A 57 -15.98 2.06 2.59
CA VAL A 57 -15.44 1.89 3.96
C VAL A 57 -16.27 0.90 4.77
N ASP A 58 -17.60 0.93 4.62
CA ASP A 58 -18.47 -0.05 5.28
C ASP A 58 -18.28 -1.45 4.72
N TRP A 59 -18.09 -1.57 3.40
CA TRP A 59 -17.72 -2.83 2.77
C TRP A 59 -16.41 -3.39 3.32
N VAL A 60 -15.39 -2.54 3.52
CA VAL A 60 -14.11 -2.94 4.13
C VAL A 60 -14.32 -3.43 5.56
N LYS A 61 -15.10 -2.71 6.37
CA LYS A 61 -15.42 -3.12 7.75
C LYS A 61 -16.09 -4.49 7.80
N ASP A 62 -17.06 -4.74 6.91
CA ASP A 62 -17.74 -6.03 6.83
C ASP A 62 -16.82 -7.14 6.31
N TYR A 63 -15.91 -6.82 5.38
CA TYR A 63 -14.89 -7.75 4.92
C TYR A 63 -13.96 -8.17 6.06
N LEU A 64 -13.39 -7.22 6.81
CA LEU A 64 -12.52 -7.52 7.94
C LEU A 64 -13.26 -8.31 9.04
N LYS A 65 -14.54 -7.99 9.28
CA LYS A 65 -15.42 -8.79 10.15
C LYS A 65 -15.55 -10.24 9.70
N SER A 66 -15.66 -10.47 8.39
CA SER A 66 -15.74 -11.82 7.84
C SER A 66 -14.45 -12.63 8.03
N LEU A 67 -13.30 -11.95 8.23
CA LEU A 67 -12.02 -12.55 8.57
C LEU A 67 -11.83 -12.77 10.09
N GLY A 68 -12.80 -12.36 10.91
CA GLY A 68 -12.73 -12.49 12.37
C GLY A 68 -12.15 -11.28 13.09
N PHE A 69 -11.97 -10.15 12.40
CA PHE A 69 -11.53 -8.90 13.01
C PHE A 69 -12.73 -8.01 13.36
N ASP A 70 -12.74 -7.40 14.54
CA ASP A 70 -13.86 -6.56 14.95
C ASP A 70 -13.99 -5.28 14.10
N ARG A 71 -15.21 -4.75 14.00
CA ARG A 71 -15.49 -3.53 13.22
C ARG A 71 -14.72 -2.31 13.74
N GLU A 72 -14.32 -2.32 15.01
CA GLU A 72 -13.56 -1.24 15.65
C GLU A 72 -12.11 -1.11 15.16
N VAL A 73 -11.63 -2.05 14.33
CA VAL A 73 -10.29 -1.97 13.71
C VAL A 73 -10.16 -0.75 12.79
N ILE A 74 -11.25 -0.32 12.14
CA ILE A 74 -11.26 0.89 11.29
C ILE A 74 -11.83 2.07 12.09
N SER A 75 -10.93 2.86 12.68
CA SER A 75 -11.29 4.14 13.32
C SER A 75 -11.69 5.22 12.32
N ASP A 76 -12.25 6.33 12.80
CA ASP A 76 -12.61 7.48 11.96
C ASP A 76 -11.41 8.06 11.21
N ALA A 77 -10.23 8.08 11.82
CA ALA A 77 -9.00 8.53 11.17
C ALA A 77 -8.58 7.60 10.00
N HIS A 78 -8.80 6.29 10.12
CA HIS A 78 -8.58 5.36 9.00
C HIS A 78 -9.59 5.60 7.87
N ARG A 79 -10.85 5.86 8.22
CA ARG A 79 -11.90 6.21 7.25
C ARG A 79 -11.50 7.47 6.47
N ASP A 80 -11.13 8.54 7.15
CA ASP A 80 -10.72 9.81 6.52
C ASP A 80 -9.51 9.61 5.62
N LEU A 81 -8.55 8.79 6.04
CA LEU A 81 -7.38 8.45 5.23
C LEU A 81 -7.79 7.73 3.94
N ILE A 82 -8.63 6.69 4.04
CA ILE A 82 -9.13 5.93 2.88
C ILE A 82 -9.88 6.86 1.92
N GLU A 83 -10.82 7.67 2.42
CA GLU A 83 -11.58 8.62 1.61
C GLU A 83 -10.67 9.63 0.92
N SER A 84 -9.59 10.06 1.58
CA SER A 84 -8.60 10.95 0.96
C SER A 84 -7.82 10.32 -0.19
N TYR A 85 -7.56 9.01 -0.17
CA TYR A 85 -6.94 8.29 -1.28
C TYR A 85 -7.91 8.08 -2.44
N ILE A 86 -9.19 7.78 -2.14
CA ILE A 86 -10.26 7.70 -3.14
C ILE A 86 -10.41 9.04 -3.87
N ALA A 87 -10.41 10.16 -3.14
CA ALA A 87 -10.46 11.50 -3.72
C ALA A 87 -9.26 11.82 -4.63
N LYS A 88 -8.13 11.13 -4.44
CA LYS A 88 -6.93 11.19 -5.30
C LYS A 88 -6.95 10.15 -6.44
N ASN A 89 -8.08 9.49 -6.67
CA ASN A 89 -8.30 8.45 -7.69
C ASN A 89 -7.48 7.16 -7.49
N PHE A 90 -7.10 6.83 -6.25
CA PHE A 90 -6.56 5.51 -5.97
C PHE A 90 -7.68 4.48 -6.02
N ALA A 91 -7.52 3.45 -6.83
CA ALA A 91 -8.48 2.36 -7.00
C ALA A 91 -8.01 1.02 -6.39
N TRP A 92 -6.77 0.97 -5.91
CA TRP A 92 -6.18 -0.24 -5.35
C TRP A 92 -5.74 0.02 -3.92
N PHE A 93 -6.20 -0.82 -3.00
CA PHE A 93 -5.94 -0.71 -1.58
C PHE A 93 -5.30 -2.00 -1.08
N VAL A 94 -4.31 -1.86 -0.21
CA VAL A 94 -3.77 -2.97 0.56
C VAL A 94 -4.19 -2.77 2.01
N PHE A 95 -4.87 -3.76 2.56
CA PHE A 95 -5.14 -3.85 3.98
C PHE A 95 -4.21 -4.89 4.56
N ASP A 96 -3.23 -4.45 5.34
CA ASP A 96 -2.26 -5.30 6.02
C ASP A 96 -2.54 -5.25 7.53
N ILE A 97 -3.06 -6.35 8.06
CA ILE A 97 -3.31 -6.49 9.49
C ILE A 97 -2.10 -7.20 10.10
N VAL A 98 -1.35 -6.45 10.90
CA VAL A 98 -0.15 -6.95 11.57
C VAL A 98 -0.49 -7.35 13.00
N THR A 99 -0.23 -8.60 13.35
CA THR A 99 -0.34 -9.05 14.74
C THR A 99 0.97 -8.77 15.48
N THR A 100 0.94 -7.84 16.43
CA THR A 100 2.10 -7.52 17.27
C THR A 100 2.02 -8.18 18.64
N GLY A 101 3.16 -8.70 19.12
CA GLY A 101 3.30 -9.22 20.48
C GLY A 101 3.71 -8.11 21.46
N LYS A 102 3.89 -8.47 22.74
CA LYS A 102 4.40 -7.55 23.77
C LYS A 102 5.91 -7.25 23.66
N GLU A 103 6.62 -8.04 22.87
CA GLU A 103 8.07 -7.91 22.67
C GLU A 103 8.34 -7.09 21.41
N GLU A 104 9.38 -6.24 21.47
CA GLU A 104 9.93 -5.61 20.28
C GLU A 104 10.41 -6.69 19.31
N LYS A 105 9.79 -6.75 18.13
CA LYS A 105 10.17 -7.68 17.06
C LYS A 105 10.32 -6.91 15.76
N THR A 106 11.41 -7.16 15.06
CA THR A 106 11.53 -6.82 13.65
C THR A 106 10.51 -7.65 12.88
N LEU A 107 9.64 -6.98 12.13
CA LEU A 107 8.67 -7.64 11.26
C LEU A 107 9.36 -8.01 9.95
N GLU A 108 8.99 -9.17 9.40
CA GLU A 108 9.49 -9.61 8.09
C GLU A 108 9.08 -8.59 7.02
N PRO A 109 10.01 -8.13 6.17
CA PRO A 109 9.70 -7.13 5.17
C PRO A 109 8.76 -7.71 4.11
N ILE A 110 7.78 -6.90 3.70
CA ILE A 110 6.83 -7.24 2.64
C ILE A 110 7.20 -6.48 1.37
N GLN A 111 7.24 -7.19 0.25
CA GLN A 111 7.45 -6.59 -1.06
C GLN A 111 6.14 -6.44 -1.83
N TYR A 112 5.81 -5.21 -2.21
CA TYR A 112 4.73 -4.92 -3.15
C TYR A 112 5.27 -4.68 -4.56
N ARG A 113 4.80 -5.46 -5.53
CA ARG A 113 5.15 -5.32 -6.96
C ARG A 113 3.92 -4.91 -7.75
N PHE A 114 3.97 -3.75 -8.39
CA PHE A 114 2.91 -3.26 -9.27
C PHE A 114 3.49 -2.39 -10.38
N LYS A 115 2.76 -2.30 -11.50
CA LYS A 115 3.18 -1.49 -12.64
C LYS A 115 2.87 -0.02 -12.38
N THR A 116 3.88 0.83 -12.50
CA THR A 116 3.77 2.29 -12.38
C THR A 116 4.83 2.96 -13.25
N ASN A 117 4.57 4.18 -13.71
CA ASN A 117 5.56 5.04 -14.36
C ASN A 117 6.14 6.10 -13.41
N LYS A 118 5.78 6.05 -12.12
CA LYS A 118 6.22 6.97 -11.07
C LYS A 118 6.81 6.19 -9.91
N LEU A 119 7.80 6.78 -9.24
CA LEU A 119 8.18 6.35 -7.90
C LEU A 119 7.03 6.69 -6.94
N PHE A 120 6.61 5.71 -6.15
CA PHE A 120 5.57 5.87 -5.13
C PHE A 120 6.03 5.25 -3.80
N TYR A 121 5.86 5.99 -2.70
CA TYR A 121 5.99 5.44 -1.35
C TYR A 121 4.90 6.05 -0.45
N PRO A 122 4.09 5.22 0.24
CA PRO A 122 2.87 5.66 0.92
C PRO A 122 3.16 6.32 2.27
N LEU A 123 3.89 7.44 2.29
CA LEU A 123 4.27 8.07 3.55
C LEU A 123 3.08 8.60 4.36
N LYS A 124 1.98 8.97 3.68
CA LYS A 124 0.83 9.59 4.37
C LYS A 124 0.17 8.65 5.37
N ILE A 125 0.21 7.34 5.16
CA ILE A 125 -0.39 6.37 6.08
C ILE A 125 0.22 6.43 7.49
N ALA A 126 1.50 6.84 7.57
CA ALA A 126 2.21 6.97 8.83
C ALA A 126 1.64 8.11 9.71
N SER A 127 0.86 9.03 9.15
CA SER A 127 0.22 10.13 9.88
C SER A 127 -0.80 9.71 10.93
N LEU A 128 -1.30 8.47 10.86
CA LEU A 128 -2.17 7.89 11.88
C LEU A 128 -1.41 7.56 13.18
N GLY A 129 -0.08 7.49 13.12
CA GLY A 129 0.78 7.30 14.28
C GLY A 129 1.15 8.59 14.99
N SER A 130 1.87 8.47 16.10
CA SER A 130 2.38 9.60 16.88
C SER A 130 3.85 9.39 17.24
N GLY A 131 4.59 10.49 17.37
CA GLY A 131 6.03 10.47 17.62
C GLY A 131 6.86 11.00 16.46
N ASN A 132 8.17 11.10 16.68
CA ASN A 132 9.14 11.43 15.64
C ASN A 132 9.60 10.15 14.95
N THR A 133 9.88 10.23 13.66
CA THR A 133 10.44 9.11 12.90
C THR A 133 11.44 9.60 11.86
N THR A 134 12.24 8.65 11.41
CA THR A 134 13.16 8.78 10.30
C THR A 134 12.84 7.67 9.32
N VAL A 135 12.61 8.04 8.06
CA VAL A 135 12.40 7.11 6.95
C VAL A 135 13.60 7.19 6.02
N GLU A 136 14.26 6.06 5.82
CA GLU A 136 15.36 5.91 4.87
C GLU A 136 14.92 5.00 3.73
N LEU A 137 15.00 5.52 2.50
CA LEU A 137 14.57 4.83 1.29
C LEU A 137 15.75 4.65 0.36
N LEU A 138 16.01 3.39 0.00
CA LEU A 138 16.90 3.05 -1.11
C LEU A 138 16.10 3.10 -2.41
N ILE A 139 16.50 3.99 -3.32
CA ILE A 139 15.81 4.27 -4.58
C ILE A 139 16.72 3.86 -5.74
N LEU A 140 16.21 2.98 -6.59
CA LEU A 140 16.82 2.58 -7.86
C LEU A 140 15.92 3.01 -9.01
N THR A 141 16.42 3.89 -9.88
CA THR A 141 15.66 4.35 -11.05
C THR A 141 16.55 4.42 -12.29
N PRO A 142 16.02 4.19 -13.51
CA PRO A 142 16.81 4.28 -14.75
C PRO A 142 17.35 5.70 -15.03
N ARG A 143 16.70 6.72 -14.45
CA ARG A 143 17.01 8.14 -14.62
C ARG A 143 16.83 8.88 -13.30
N LEU A 144 17.45 10.05 -13.18
CA LEU A 144 17.20 10.93 -12.04
C LEU A 144 15.78 11.48 -12.09
N LEU A 145 15.10 11.45 -10.94
CA LEU A 145 13.77 12.01 -10.76
C LEU A 145 13.87 13.53 -10.61
N SER A 146 12.96 14.26 -11.23
CA SER A 146 13.02 15.72 -11.31
C SER A 146 11.73 16.41 -10.89
N ARG A 147 10.61 15.71 -10.99
CA ARG A 147 9.29 16.23 -10.65
C ARG A 147 8.80 15.54 -9.39
N PHE A 148 8.44 16.33 -8.40
CA PHE A 148 7.97 15.86 -7.10
C PHE A 148 6.56 16.42 -6.90
N SER A 149 5.56 15.55 -6.99
CA SER A 149 4.13 15.93 -6.95
C SER A 149 3.46 15.61 -5.60
N GLY A 150 4.17 14.91 -4.73
CA GLY A 150 3.77 14.67 -3.34
C GLY A 150 4.57 15.56 -2.39
N ILE A 151 5.46 14.94 -1.60
CA ILE A 151 6.36 15.67 -0.71
C ILE A 151 7.37 16.51 -1.52
N PRO A 152 7.61 17.78 -1.15
CA PRO A 152 8.58 18.64 -1.83
C PRO A 152 10.02 18.15 -1.62
N ILE A 153 10.87 18.33 -2.64
CA ILE A 153 12.26 17.85 -2.63
C ILE A 153 13.10 18.41 -1.46
N ASN A 154 12.78 19.60 -0.95
CA ASN A 154 13.50 20.20 0.19
C ASN A 154 13.28 19.46 1.52
N ARG A 155 12.31 18.55 1.59
CA ARG A 155 12.08 17.64 2.73
C ARG A 155 12.87 16.34 2.60
N ILE A 156 13.53 16.12 1.46
CA ILE A 156 14.32 14.92 1.17
C ILE A 156 15.79 15.26 1.36
N ILE A 157 16.40 14.66 2.38
CA ILE A 157 17.83 14.73 2.63
C ILE A 157 18.51 13.65 1.79
N LEU A 158 19.48 14.05 0.99
CA LEU A 158 20.24 13.15 0.13
C LEU A 158 21.47 12.68 0.89
N ALA A 159 21.61 11.37 1.10
CA ALA A 159 22.75 10.83 1.84
C ALA A 159 24.06 10.89 1.02
N HIS A 160 23.96 10.92 -0.31
CA HIS A 160 25.10 10.94 -1.23
C HIS A 160 24.70 11.45 -2.63
N GLU A 161 25.71 11.79 -3.45
CA GLU A 161 25.55 12.05 -4.88
C GLU A 161 25.14 10.78 -5.64
N PRO A 162 24.38 10.88 -6.76
CA PRO A 162 23.92 9.70 -7.49
C PRO A 162 25.03 8.71 -7.85
N ILE A 163 24.84 7.44 -7.45
CA ILE A 163 25.75 6.35 -7.83
C ILE A 163 25.15 5.64 -9.04
N ILE A 164 25.99 5.33 -10.03
CA ILE A 164 25.59 4.50 -11.17
C ILE A 164 25.82 3.05 -10.78
N ILE A 165 24.76 2.24 -10.86
CA ILE A 165 24.79 0.80 -10.61
C ILE A 165 24.55 0.11 -11.95
N THR A 166 25.47 -0.75 -12.35
CA THR A 166 25.33 -1.56 -13.56
C THR A 166 24.42 -2.75 -13.31
N ARG A 167 23.98 -3.39 -14.39
CA ARG A 167 23.24 -4.66 -14.30
C ARG A 167 24.00 -5.74 -13.51
N ASP A 168 25.32 -5.83 -13.68
CA ASP A 168 26.15 -6.86 -13.02
C ASP A 168 26.34 -6.55 -11.53
N ASP A 169 26.45 -5.27 -11.16
CA ASP A 169 26.43 -4.84 -9.76
C ASP A 169 25.11 -5.25 -9.08
N LEU A 170 23.97 -5.00 -9.73
CA LEU A 170 22.67 -5.34 -9.16
C LEU A 170 22.51 -6.85 -8.94
N LYS A 171 22.99 -7.67 -9.88
CA LYS A 171 22.99 -9.13 -9.75
C LYS A 171 23.81 -9.61 -8.56
N THR A 172 24.87 -8.88 -8.20
CA THR A 172 25.71 -9.20 -7.05
C THR A 172 25.04 -8.80 -5.73
N ILE A 173 24.18 -7.79 -5.75
CA ILE A 173 23.47 -7.28 -4.57
C ILE A 173 22.26 -8.16 -4.24
N ASP A 174 21.39 -8.40 -5.22
CA ASP A 174 20.11 -9.07 -4.99
C ASP A 174 19.53 -9.63 -6.32
N GLU A 175 19.31 -10.95 -6.38
CA GLU A 175 18.82 -11.63 -7.59
C GLU A 175 17.39 -11.22 -7.97
N ASP A 176 16.53 -10.98 -6.99
CA ASP A 176 15.12 -10.62 -7.19
C ASP A 176 15.00 -9.20 -7.78
N MET A 177 15.78 -8.26 -7.25
CA MET A 177 15.89 -6.90 -7.77
C MET A 177 16.51 -6.90 -9.18
N PHE A 178 17.53 -7.72 -9.41
CA PHE A 178 18.07 -7.93 -10.75
C PHE A 178 16.97 -8.40 -11.70
N ASP A 179 16.20 -9.42 -11.34
CA ASP A 179 15.15 -9.95 -12.21
C ASP A 179 14.04 -8.93 -12.49
N LEU A 180 13.74 -8.06 -11.53
CA LEU A 180 12.77 -6.98 -11.68
C LEU A 180 13.27 -5.85 -12.61
N LEU A 181 14.56 -5.53 -12.57
CA LEU A 181 15.14 -4.35 -13.22
C LEU A 181 16.09 -4.69 -14.38
N LYS A 182 16.24 -5.97 -14.73
CA LYS A 182 17.19 -6.46 -15.74
C LYS A 182 17.02 -5.86 -17.14
N GLU A 183 15.89 -5.23 -17.45
CA GLU A 183 15.72 -4.54 -18.74
C GLU A 183 16.61 -3.29 -18.87
N PHE A 184 17.07 -2.71 -17.75
CA PHE A 184 17.97 -1.56 -17.75
C PHE A 184 19.43 -2.01 -17.68
N ASN A 185 20.32 -1.32 -18.41
CA ASN A 185 21.76 -1.58 -18.37
C ASN A 185 22.44 -0.89 -17.18
N GLU A 186 21.93 0.30 -16.84
CA GLU A 186 22.41 1.13 -15.74
C GLU A 186 21.23 1.75 -14.99
N MET A 187 21.40 1.96 -13.70
CA MET A 187 20.45 2.63 -12.82
C MET A 187 21.16 3.68 -11.99
N LYS A 188 20.39 4.66 -11.50
CA LYS A 188 20.81 5.64 -10.52
C LYS A 188 20.34 5.16 -9.15
N LEU A 189 21.29 4.86 -8.29
CA LEU A 189 21.06 4.55 -6.88
C LEU A 189 21.10 5.85 -6.06
N ARG A 190 20.09 6.03 -5.20
CA ARG A 190 20.00 7.11 -4.22
C ARG A 190 19.51 6.57 -2.89
N ILE A 191 20.02 7.13 -1.80
CA ILE A 191 19.41 6.98 -0.47
C ILE A 191 18.76 8.31 -0.10
N TRP A 192 17.46 8.27 0.13
CA TRP A 192 16.64 9.39 0.55
C TRP A 192 16.30 9.25 2.02
N LYS A 193 16.56 10.31 2.79
CA LYS A 193 16.20 10.38 4.20
C LYS A 193 15.15 11.45 4.42
N ILE A 194 14.08 11.10 5.14
CA ILE A 194 12.98 11.99 5.47
C ILE A 194 12.76 11.90 6.97
N GLU A 195 12.81 13.04 7.65
CA GLU A 195 12.66 13.13 9.10
C GLU A 195 11.45 14.00 9.44
N GLY A 196 10.74 13.64 10.51
CA GLY A 196 9.63 14.47 10.97
C GLY A 196 8.74 13.78 12.01
N ARG A 197 7.74 14.52 12.44
CA ARG A 197 6.64 13.96 13.24
C ARG A 197 5.75 13.14 12.32
N LEU A 198 5.33 11.97 12.77
CA LEU A 198 4.44 11.08 12.00
C LEU A 198 3.19 11.81 11.50
N ASN A 199 2.50 12.54 12.38
CA ASN A 199 1.33 13.34 12.04
C ASN A 199 1.58 14.53 11.09
N SER A 200 2.84 14.83 10.75
CA SER A 200 3.20 15.86 9.75
C SER A 200 3.34 15.31 8.33
N PHE A 201 3.24 14.00 8.15
CA PHE A 201 3.29 13.37 6.83
C PHE A 201 1.90 13.37 6.19
N ASP A 202 1.50 14.49 5.63
CA ASP A 202 0.18 14.72 5.02
C ASP A 202 0.10 14.27 3.54
N ASN A 203 1.24 13.94 2.94
CA ASN A 203 1.38 13.54 1.54
C ASN A 203 2.32 12.34 1.38
N ASP A 204 2.11 11.59 0.30
CA ASP A 204 2.97 10.48 -0.11
C ASP A 204 4.18 10.99 -0.91
N ILE A 205 5.16 10.12 -1.13
CA ILE A 205 6.22 10.40 -2.09
C ILE A 205 5.71 9.99 -3.46
N ILE A 206 5.69 10.94 -4.40
CA ILE A 206 5.34 10.72 -5.80
C ILE A 206 6.31 11.51 -6.67
N ALA A 207 7.11 10.80 -7.47
CA ALA A 207 8.12 11.45 -8.32
C ALA A 207 8.32 10.78 -9.69
N ASP A 208 8.65 11.58 -10.71
CA ASP A 208 8.95 11.18 -12.08
C ASP A 208 10.06 12.02 -12.76
#